data_AF-A0A957YZU0-F1
#
_entry.id   AF-A0A957YZU0-F1
#
_cell.length_a   1.000
_cell.length_b   1.000
_cell.length_c   1.000
_cell.angle_alpha   90.00
_cell.angle_beta   90.00
_cell.angle_gamma   90.00
#
_symmetry.space_group_name_H-M   'P 1'
#
loop_
_entity.id
_entity.type
_entity.pdbx_description
1 polymer ?
#
loop_
_entity_poly.entity_id
_entity_poly.type
_entity_poly.pdbx_seq_one_letter_code
_entity_poly.pdbx_strand_id
1 'polypeptide(L)'
;MSSLIGSLTDLLTPQALETLGKTLNLDEQTIQQGIGVAGPLLLQGLSSQSQSTAGLDAIMGMLPADDTSETANMLGQVLKMFGGSGATLASAGMLNSIFSAGLPAISKTLRDRLGFDVTPLIAAAAPMLLGLLKQRAADETLDSSAIAQLLQTEAAATRATLAPDVDAALTDAFRAAEEAEQVRSAFSDDDWAKVRLAPLAATYYVMSASPSGMVGSVQEITAAGDAMKDLLANSSATSLVNVAFGAVSAGFEGDSGLDQQADRAEFLALLQTAAAAVKRSAPEDAAAFAAVITSLGTTVAEAAKEGGFLGIGAKKVSQDEQQALSEIAAAVA
;
A
#
# COMPACT_ATOMS: atom_id res chain seq x y z
N MET A 1 -31.09 7.51 15.50
CA MET A 1 -29.99 8.12 14.73
C MET A 1 -29.44 7.05 13.82
N SER A 2 -29.22 7.34 12.53
CA SER A 2 -28.63 6.36 11.60
C SER A 2 -27.21 6.01 12.04
N SER A 3 -26.77 4.76 11.86
CA SER A 3 -25.37 4.39 12.08
C SER A 3 -24.45 5.15 11.12
N LEU A 4 -23.13 5.22 11.41
CA LEU A 4 -22.18 5.85 10.49
C LEU A 4 -22.21 5.17 9.10
N ILE A 5 -22.36 3.85 9.07
CA ILE A 5 -22.55 3.08 7.82
C ILE A 5 -23.89 3.38 7.17
N GLY A 6 -24.96 3.55 7.96
CA GLY A 6 -26.27 3.93 7.45
C GLY A 6 -26.21 5.29 6.74
N SER A 7 -25.60 6.29 7.37
CA SER A 7 -25.38 7.61 6.77
C SER A 7 -24.46 7.54 5.55
N LEU A 8 -23.43 6.70 5.56
CA LEU A 8 -22.58 6.47 4.38
C LEU A 8 -23.40 5.87 3.22
N THR A 9 -24.29 4.92 3.53
CA THR A 9 -25.15 4.26 2.54
C THR A 9 -26.18 5.23 1.96
N ASP A 10 -26.74 6.12 2.79
CA ASP A 10 -27.68 7.15 2.36
C ASP A 10 -27.03 8.16 1.38
N LEU A 11 -25.72 8.42 1.52
CA LEU A 11 -24.95 9.26 0.60
C LEU A 11 -24.64 8.57 -0.74
N LEU A 12 -24.69 7.24 -0.79
CA LEU A 12 -24.40 6.43 -1.97
C LEU A 12 -25.63 6.29 -2.86
N THR A 13 -26.08 7.43 -3.40
CA THR A 13 -27.17 7.45 -4.38
C THR A 13 -26.78 6.66 -5.65
N PRO A 14 -27.76 6.20 -6.47
CA PRO A 14 -27.45 5.53 -7.73
C PRO A 14 -26.51 6.33 -8.65
N GLN A 15 -26.61 7.66 -8.61
CA GLN A 15 -25.74 8.57 -9.35
C GLN A 15 -24.31 8.59 -8.80
N ALA A 16 -24.15 8.54 -7.47
CA ALA A 16 -22.85 8.42 -6.82
C ALA A 16 -22.19 7.07 -7.14
N LEU A 17 -22.95 5.97 -7.12
CA LEU A 17 -22.48 4.64 -7.50
C LEU A 17 -22.02 4.60 -8.97
N GLU A 18 -22.80 5.17 -9.89
CA GLU A 18 -22.42 5.26 -11.30
C GLU A 18 -21.14 6.09 -11.50
N THR A 19 -21.01 7.19 -10.76
CA THR A 19 -19.82 8.05 -10.83
C THR A 19 -18.59 7.31 -10.27
N LEU A 20 -18.72 6.66 -9.11
CA LEU A 20 -17.66 5.84 -8.51
C LEU A 20 -17.24 4.70 -9.45
N GLY A 21 -18.20 4.03 -10.09
CA GLY A 21 -17.95 2.99 -11.10
C GLY A 21 -17.10 3.48 -12.25
N LYS A 22 -17.45 4.65 -12.81
CA LYS A 22 -16.69 5.26 -13.91
C LYS A 22 -15.30 5.72 -13.47
N THR A 23 -15.18 6.29 -12.27
CA THR A 23 -13.91 6.83 -11.78
C THR A 23 -12.94 5.75 -11.34
N LEU A 24 -13.42 4.71 -10.66
CA LEU A 24 -12.61 3.61 -10.16
C LEU A 24 -12.44 2.47 -11.17
N ASN A 25 -13.14 2.56 -12.31
CA ASN A 25 -13.21 1.50 -13.31
C ASN A 25 -13.63 0.14 -12.71
N LEU A 26 -14.66 0.19 -11.84
CA LEU A 26 -15.24 -0.97 -11.17
C LEU A 26 -16.70 -1.11 -11.59
N ASP A 27 -17.18 -2.35 -11.66
CA ASP A 27 -18.60 -2.62 -11.88
C ASP A 27 -19.42 -2.32 -10.61
N GLU A 28 -20.71 -2.07 -10.81
CA GLU A 28 -21.63 -1.70 -9.73
C GLU A 28 -21.73 -2.79 -8.65
N GLN A 29 -21.63 -4.08 -9.02
CA GLN A 29 -21.72 -5.18 -8.08
C GLN A 29 -20.48 -5.23 -7.18
N THR A 30 -19.27 -5.09 -7.75
CA THR A 30 -18.02 -5.01 -6.98
C THR A 30 -18.02 -3.80 -6.05
N ILE A 31 -18.58 -2.67 -6.48
CA ILE A 31 -18.73 -1.48 -5.63
C ILE A 31 -19.68 -1.75 -4.46
N GLN A 32 -20.87 -2.30 -4.72
CA GLN A 32 -21.85 -2.61 -3.68
C GLN A 32 -21.28 -3.61 -2.67
N GLN A 33 -20.64 -4.68 -3.15
CA GLN A 33 -19.99 -5.68 -2.31
C GLN A 33 -18.85 -5.07 -1.50
N GLY A 34 -17.96 -4.33 -2.16
CA GLY A 34 -16.77 -3.81 -1.52
C GLY A 34 -17.03 -2.64 -0.58
N ILE A 35 -18.10 -1.86 -0.75
CA ILE A 35 -18.56 -0.89 0.27
C ILE A 35 -19.03 -1.63 1.53
N GLY A 36 -19.72 -2.75 1.36
CA GLY A 36 -20.11 -3.67 2.44
C GLY A 36 -18.94 -4.28 3.21
N VAL A 37 -17.71 -4.17 2.69
CA VAL A 37 -16.47 -4.63 3.34
C VAL A 37 -15.63 -3.46 3.83
N ALA A 38 -15.42 -2.45 2.99
CA ALA A 38 -14.58 -1.28 3.26
C ALA A 38 -15.11 -0.43 4.42
N GLY A 39 -16.43 -0.22 4.50
CA GLY A 39 -17.05 0.53 5.60
C GLY A 39 -16.79 -0.11 6.97
N PRO A 40 -17.17 -1.38 7.17
CA PRO A 40 -16.87 -2.12 8.40
C PRO A 40 -15.38 -2.23 8.70
N LEU A 41 -14.53 -2.46 7.69
CA LEU A 41 -13.08 -2.52 7.85
C LEU A 41 -12.51 -1.21 8.39
N LEU A 42 -12.91 -0.07 7.81
CA LEU A 42 -12.48 1.27 8.24
C LEU A 42 -12.99 1.60 9.64
N LEU A 43 -14.25 1.31 9.95
CA LEU A 43 -14.78 1.49 11.30
C LEU A 43 -14.05 0.63 12.32
N GLN A 44 -13.75 -0.63 12.00
CA GLN A 44 -13.00 -1.51 12.89
C GLN A 44 -11.55 -1.06 13.05
N GLY A 45 -10.89 -0.60 11.98
CA GLY A 45 -9.54 -0.02 12.04
C GLY A 45 -9.49 1.24 12.93
N LEU A 46 -10.40 2.18 12.70
CA LEU A 46 -10.53 3.39 13.51
C LEU A 46 -10.89 3.07 14.98
N SER A 47 -11.79 2.12 15.20
CA SER A 47 -12.14 1.62 16.54
C SER A 47 -10.92 1.02 17.24
N SER A 48 -10.14 0.19 16.54
CA SER A 48 -8.88 -0.37 17.06
C SER A 48 -7.90 0.74 17.45
N GLN A 49 -7.67 1.69 16.55
CA GLN A 49 -6.77 2.81 16.78
C GLN A 49 -7.22 3.70 17.95
N SER A 50 -8.53 3.92 18.10
CA SER A 50 -9.13 4.72 19.17
C SER A 50 -8.94 4.18 20.58
N GLN A 51 -8.51 2.91 20.73
CA GLN A 51 -8.26 2.31 22.04
C GLN A 51 -6.98 2.84 22.71
N SER A 52 -6.11 3.50 21.95
CA SER A 52 -4.86 4.10 22.45
C SER A 52 -4.93 5.62 22.43
N THR A 53 -4.27 6.28 23.39
CA THR A 53 -4.17 7.75 23.43
C THR A 53 -3.50 8.29 22.16
N ALA A 54 -2.40 7.67 21.73
CA ALA A 54 -1.71 8.05 20.49
C ALA A 54 -2.59 7.89 19.25
N GLY A 55 -3.42 6.85 19.20
CA GLY A 55 -4.34 6.64 18.10
C GLY A 55 -5.52 7.60 18.07
N LEU A 56 -6.02 8.02 19.23
CA LEU A 56 -7.01 9.10 19.32
C LEU A 56 -6.42 10.43 18.84
N ASP A 57 -5.20 10.77 19.25
CA ASP A 57 -4.51 11.98 18.77
C ASP A 57 -4.31 11.94 17.25
N ALA A 58 -3.97 10.78 16.69
CA ALA A 58 -3.86 10.58 15.25
C ALA A 58 -5.21 10.78 14.54
N ILE A 59 -6.29 10.19 15.05
CA ILE A 59 -7.65 10.36 14.50
C ILE A 59 -8.05 11.84 14.53
N MET A 60 -7.82 12.53 15.66
CA MET A 60 -8.13 13.95 15.81
C MET A 60 -7.31 14.84 14.86
N GLY A 61 -6.03 14.51 14.66
CA GLY A 61 -5.17 15.21 13.70
C GLY A 61 -5.58 15.00 12.24
N MET A 62 -6.36 13.96 11.94
CA MET A 62 -6.90 13.69 10.60
C MET A 62 -8.27 14.31 10.35
N LEU A 63 -8.96 14.78 11.40
CA LEU A 63 -10.22 15.48 11.21
C LEU A 63 -9.93 16.77 10.42
N PRO A 64 -10.65 17.01 9.30
CA PRO A 64 -10.40 18.19 8.49
C PRO A 64 -10.57 19.45 9.37
N ALA A 65 -9.69 20.43 9.22
CA ALA A 65 -9.71 21.65 10.02
C ALA A 65 -11.08 22.38 9.94
N ASP A 66 -11.41 23.17 10.96
CA ASP A 66 -12.70 23.84 11.21
C ASP A 66 -13.12 24.94 10.21
N ASP A 67 -12.60 24.94 8.98
CA ASP A 67 -13.13 25.80 7.92
C ASP A 67 -14.47 25.24 7.41
N THR A 68 -15.51 25.55 8.18
CA THR A 68 -16.90 25.08 8.08
C THR A 68 -17.66 25.59 6.85
N SER A 69 -17.00 26.28 5.91
CA SER A 69 -17.64 26.88 4.73
C SER A 69 -17.58 26.05 3.43
N GLU A 70 -16.96 24.86 3.41
CA GLU A 70 -16.71 24.12 2.16
C GLU A 70 -17.22 22.67 2.12
N THR A 71 -18.18 22.25 2.96
CA THR A 71 -18.74 20.88 2.90
C THR A 71 -19.42 20.56 1.56
N ALA A 72 -19.96 21.56 0.85
CA ALA A 72 -20.50 21.40 -0.50
C ALA A 72 -19.41 21.29 -1.60
N ASN A 73 -18.17 21.74 -1.31
CA ASN A 73 -17.03 21.70 -2.23
C ASN A 73 -16.12 20.47 -1.99
N MET A 74 -16.34 19.67 -0.93
CA MET A 74 -15.53 18.50 -0.61
C MET A 74 -15.46 17.50 -1.78
N LEU A 75 -16.56 17.22 -2.48
CA LEU A 75 -16.51 16.30 -3.62
C LEU A 75 -15.64 16.86 -4.76
N GLY A 76 -15.69 18.18 -5.00
CA GLY A 76 -14.86 18.86 -6.00
C GLY A 76 -13.39 18.98 -5.60
N GLN A 77 -13.10 19.08 -4.30
CA GLN A 77 -11.76 19.13 -3.74
C GLN A 77 -11.13 17.72 -3.70
N VAL A 78 -11.91 16.69 -3.38
CA VAL A 78 -11.56 15.27 -3.52
C VAL A 78 -11.33 14.94 -4.99
N LEU A 79 -12.18 15.38 -5.93
CA LEU A 79 -11.94 15.20 -7.37
C LEU A 79 -10.66 15.93 -7.86
N LYS A 80 -10.36 17.12 -7.35
CA LYS A 80 -9.10 17.83 -7.63
C LYS A 80 -7.89 17.18 -6.99
N MET A 81 -8.07 16.56 -5.83
CA MET A 81 -7.09 15.72 -5.16
C MET A 81 -6.83 14.50 -6.06
N PHE A 82 -7.83 13.67 -6.37
CA PHE A 82 -7.69 12.52 -7.28
C PHE A 82 -7.20 12.87 -8.70
N GLY A 83 -7.43 14.11 -9.18
CA GLY A 83 -6.91 14.61 -10.45
C GLY A 83 -5.49 15.16 -10.41
N GLY A 84 -4.87 15.28 -9.24
CA GLY A 84 -3.50 15.76 -9.04
C GLY A 84 -2.62 14.70 -8.36
N SER A 85 -1.40 14.52 -8.84
CA SER A 85 -0.45 13.49 -8.39
C SER A 85 -0.04 13.52 -6.90
N GLY A 86 -0.52 14.48 -6.09
CA GLY A 86 -0.25 14.58 -4.66
C GLY A 86 -1.27 13.90 -3.72
N ALA A 87 -2.43 13.50 -4.23
CA ALA A 87 -3.54 12.94 -3.44
C ALA A 87 -3.38 11.50 -2.99
N THR A 88 -2.78 10.70 -3.84
CA THR A 88 -2.51 9.29 -3.61
C THR A 88 -1.50 9.12 -2.46
N LEU A 89 -0.60 10.07 -2.26
CA LEU A 89 0.42 10.01 -1.21
C LEU A 89 -0.12 10.38 0.18
N ALA A 90 -0.97 11.41 0.28
CA ALA A 90 -1.57 11.82 1.55
C ALA A 90 -2.58 10.78 2.07
N SER A 91 -3.38 10.19 1.18
CA SER A 91 -4.32 9.11 1.53
C SER A 91 -3.60 7.81 1.92
N ALA A 92 -2.51 7.44 1.23
CA ALA A 92 -1.68 6.29 1.61
C ALA A 92 -1.02 6.47 2.99
N GLY A 93 -0.48 7.66 3.29
CA GLY A 93 0.09 7.97 4.60
C GLY A 93 -0.93 7.90 5.74
N MET A 94 -2.16 8.36 5.48
CA MET A 94 -3.26 8.27 6.43
C MET A 94 -3.74 6.82 6.64
N LEU A 95 -3.95 6.05 5.58
CA LEU A 95 -4.35 4.64 5.71
C LEU A 95 -3.28 3.80 6.43
N ASN A 96 -2.00 4.10 6.19
CA ASN A 96 -0.87 3.50 6.90
C ASN A 96 -0.86 3.87 8.40
N SER A 97 -1.45 4.98 8.82
CA SER A 97 -1.60 5.30 10.24
C SER A 97 -2.80 4.64 10.93
N ILE A 98 -3.82 4.22 10.16
CA ILE A 98 -4.98 3.47 10.69
C ILE A 98 -4.68 1.98 10.77
N PHE A 99 -4.13 1.42 9.69
CA PHE A 99 -3.93 -0.03 9.55
C PHE A 99 -2.48 -0.46 9.80
N SER A 100 -1.65 0.45 10.32
CA SER A 100 -0.20 0.31 10.48
C SER A 100 0.44 -0.35 9.24
N ALA A 101 1.58 -1.02 9.36
CA ALA A 101 2.21 -1.68 8.20
C ALA A 101 1.37 -2.82 7.58
N GLY A 102 0.16 -3.09 8.10
CA GLY A 102 -0.70 -4.22 7.72
C GLY A 102 -1.62 -4.01 6.53
N LEU A 103 -1.72 -2.80 5.94
CA LEU A 103 -2.63 -2.57 4.79
C LEU A 103 -2.36 -3.50 3.58
N PRO A 104 -1.10 -3.78 3.17
CA PRO A 104 -0.84 -4.75 2.11
C PRO A 104 -1.36 -6.15 2.45
N ALA A 105 -1.18 -6.58 3.69
CA ALA A 105 -1.65 -7.87 4.17
C ALA A 105 -3.18 -7.95 4.19
N ILE A 106 -3.86 -6.92 4.74
CA ILE A 106 -5.32 -6.79 4.72
C ILE A 106 -5.85 -6.88 3.29
N SER A 107 -5.29 -6.06 2.40
CA SER A 107 -5.76 -5.94 1.01
C SER A 107 -5.59 -7.27 0.28
N LYS A 108 -4.45 -7.95 0.46
CA LYS A 108 -4.23 -9.28 -0.10
C LYS A 108 -5.16 -10.33 0.49
N THR A 109 -5.32 -10.38 1.81
CA THR A 109 -6.21 -11.35 2.46
C THR A 109 -7.66 -11.18 2.02
N LEU A 110 -8.14 -9.94 1.91
CA LEU A 110 -9.49 -9.66 1.42
C LEU A 110 -9.63 -10.02 -0.05
N ARG A 111 -8.64 -9.70 -0.89
CA ARG A 111 -8.63 -10.12 -2.30
C ARG A 111 -8.65 -11.64 -2.45
N ASP A 112 -7.84 -12.36 -1.69
CA ASP A 112 -7.75 -13.82 -1.74
C ASP A 112 -9.06 -14.48 -1.24
N ARG A 113 -9.80 -13.84 -0.33
CA ARG A 113 -11.07 -14.35 0.21
C ARG A 113 -12.30 -13.96 -0.59
N LEU A 114 -12.34 -12.73 -1.10
CA LEU A 114 -13.52 -12.13 -1.71
C LEU A 114 -13.43 -12.05 -3.24
N GLY A 115 -12.23 -12.20 -3.80
CA GLY A 115 -11.99 -12.21 -5.25
C GLY A 115 -11.86 -10.83 -5.90
N PHE A 116 -11.85 -9.74 -5.12
CA PHE A 116 -11.72 -8.37 -5.64
C PHE A 116 -10.85 -7.48 -4.74
N ASP A 117 -10.32 -6.38 -5.30
CA ASP A 117 -9.48 -5.44 -4.56
C ASP A 117 -10.32 -4.38 -3.83
N VAL A 118 -10.24 -4.36 -2.51
CA VAL A 118 -10.94 -3.39 -1.65
C VAL A 118 -10.19 -2.05 -1.53
N THR A 119 -8.90 -1.99 -1.88
CA THR A 119 -8.05 -0.80 -1.72
C THR A 119 -8.66 0.48 -2.33
N PRO A 120 -9.11 0.50 -3.59
CA PRO A 120 -9.72 1.70 -4.17
C PRO A 120 -11.00 2.12 -3.44
N LEU A 121 -11.74 1.16 -2.89
CA LEU A 121 -12.98 1.42 -2.14
C LEU A 121 -12.68 1.96 -0.74
N ILE A 122 -11.64 1.45 -0.08
CA ILE A 122 -11.13 1.98 1.19
C ILE A 122 -10.67 3.43 1.00
N ALA A 123 -9.89 3.70 -0.05
CA ALA A 123 -9.40 5.05 -0.36
C ALA A 123 -10.55 6.04 -0.63
N ALA A 124 -11.63 5.59 -1.28
CA ALA A 124 -12.83 6.39 -1.50
C ALA A 124 -13.67 6.57 -0.21
N ALA A 125 -13.82 5.52 0.60
CA ALA A 125 -14.68 5.52 1.79
C ALA A 125 -14.07 6.23 3.01
N ALA A 126 -12.74 6.20 3.16
CA ALA A 126 -12.04 6.81 4.28
C ALA A 126 -12.40 8.29 4.51
N PRO A 127 -12.29 9.20 3.52
CA PRO A 127 -12.63 10.61 3.72
C PRO A 127 -14.12 10.83 4.03
N MET A 128 -15.02 9.99 3.48
CA MET A 128 -16.46 10.08 3.77
C MET A 128 -16.77 9.72 5.23
N LEU A 129 -16.19 8.62 5.72
CA LEU A 129 -16.35 8.20 7.12
C LEU A 129 -15.77 9.22 8.10
N LEU A 130 -14.60 9.81 7.80
CA LEU A 130 -14.04 10.89 8.61
C LEU A 130 -14.92 12.15 8.60
N GLY A 131 -15.47 12.52 7.44
CA GLY A 131 -16.37 13.66 7.32
C GLY A 131 -17.63 13.48 8.17
N LEU A 132 -18.23 12.29 8.12
CA LEU A 132 -19.37 11.91 8.96
C LEU A 132 -19.00 11.87 10.46
N LEU A 133 -17.82 11.35 10.79
CA LEU A 133 -17.30 11.34 12.15
C LEU A 133 -17.11 12.77 12.68
N LYS A 134 -16.53 13.68 11.87
CA LYS A 134 -16.40 15.10 12.19
C LYS A 134 -17.76 15.74 12.40
N GLN A 135 -18.71 15.51 11.50
CA GLN A 135 -20.06 16.07 11.60
C GLN A 135 -20.71 15.65 12.93
N ARG A 136 -20.62 14.38 13.29
CA ARG A 136 -21.12 13.90 14.59
C ARG A 136 -20.37 14.48 15.79
N ALA A 137 -19.05 14.56 15.71
CA ALA A 137 -18.24 15.14 16.78
C ALA A 137 -18.60 16.62 17.01
N ALA A 138 -18.88 17.37 15.94
CA ALA A 138 -19.32 18.76 16.00
C ALA A 138 -20.76 18.92 16.53
N ASP A 139 -21.69 18.10 16.05
CA ASP A 139 -23.11 18.17 16.43
C ASP A 139 -23.32 17.82 17.92
N GLU A 140 -22.54 16.89 18.47
CA GLU A 140 -22.69 16.39 19.84
C GLU A 140 -21.61 16.91 20.81
N THR A 141 -20.71 17.82 20.37
CA THR A 141 -19.57 18.31 21.15
C THR A 141 -18.74 17.19 21.79
N LEU A 142 -18.51 16.11 21.03
CA LEU A 142 -17.89 14.90 21.54
C LEU A 142 -16.42 15.14 21.86
N ASP A 143 -16.01 14.75 23.06
CA ASP A 143 -14.59 14.65 23.42
C ASP A 143 -13.96 13.36 22.84
N SER A 144 -12.63 13.24 22.95
CA SER A 144 -11.90 12.08 22.40
C SER A 144 -12.40 10.73 22.95
N SER A 145 -12.87 10.71 24.20
CA SER A 145 -13.42 9.50 24.83
C SER A 145 -14.78 9.15 24.23
N ALA A 146 -15.64 10.13 23.98
CA ALA A 146 -16.94 9.93 23.39
C ALA A 146 -16.83 9.51 21.91
N ILE A 147 -15.86 10.03 21.17
CA ILE A 147 -15.50 9.56 19.82
C ILE A 147 -15.06 8.09 19.85
N ALA A 148 -14.20 7.71 20.80
CA ALA A 148 -13.77 6.32 20.97
C ALA A 148 -14.95 5.39 21.24
N GLN A 149 -15.85 5.77 22.16
CA GLN A 149 -17.04 4.98 22.50
C GLN A 149 -18.01 4.86 21.33
N LEU A 150 -18.19 5.93 20.56
CA LEU A 150 -19.01 5.91 19.35
C LEU A 150 -18.43 4.93 18.33
N LEU A 151 -17.13 5.03 18.02
CA LEU A 151 -16.46 4.15 17.06
C LEU A 151 -16.54 2.68 17.51
N GLN A 152 -16.34 2.40 18.79
CA GLN A 152 -16.45 1.05 19.35
C GLN A 152 -17.88 0.50 19.23
N THR A 153 -18.88 1.33 19.57
CA THR A 153 -20.29 0.94 19.50
C THR A 153 -20.72 0.69 18.05
N GLU A 154 -20.37 1.59 17.14
CA GLU A 154 -20.70 1.50 15.71
C GLU A 154 -19.98 0.31 15.05
N ALA A 155 -18.70 0.06 15.38
CA ALA A 155 -17.95 -1.08 14.88
C ALA A 155 -18.56 -2.41 15.35
N ALA A 156 -18.94 -2.51 16.63
CA ALA A 156 -19.58 -3.71 17.18
C ALA A 156 -20.97 -3.95 16.57
N ALA A 157 -21.79 -2.91 16.46
CA ALA A 157 -23.11 -2.99 15.85
C ALA A 157 -23.04 -3.38 14.37
N THR A 158 -22.10 -2.78 13.62
CA THR A 158 -21.87 -3.12 12.21
C THR A 158 -21.47 -4.58 12.07
N ARG A 159 -20.51 -5.04 12.87
CA ARG A 159 -20.01 -6.41 12.83
C ARG A 159 -21.10 -7.46 13.09
N ALA A 160 -22.03 -7.17 14.00
CA ALA A 160 -23.17 -8.05 14.29
C ALA A 160 -24.15 -8.23 13.12
N THR A 161 -24.10 -7.33 12.13
CA THR A 161 -24.99 -7.37 10.95
C THR A 161 -24.32 -7.89 9.68
N LEU A 162 -23.02 -8.21 9.75
CA LEU A 162 -22.26 -8.68 8.59
C LEU A 162 -22.68 -10.09 8.16
N ALA A 163 -22.60 -10.32 6.86
CA ALA A 163 -22.69 -11.66 6.33
C ALA A 163 -21.52 -12.52 6.87
N PRO A 164 -21.72 -13.82 7.17
CA PRO A 164 -20.69 -14.66 7.81
C PRO A 164 -19.38 -14.77 7.03
N ASP A 165 -19.45 -14.71 5.70
CA ASP A 165 -18.31 -14.72 4.79
C ASP A 165 -17.49 -13.42 4.90
N VAL A 166 -18.17 -12.27 4.96
CA VAL A 166 -17.54 -10.96 5.15
C VAL A 166 -16.91 -10.85 6.54
N ASP A 167 -17.62 -11.28 7.60
CA ASP A 167 -17.07 -11.27 8.97
C ASP A 167 -15.82 -12.15 9.10
N ALA A 168 -15.84 -13.36 8.49
CA ALA A 168 -14.68 -14.22 8.45
C ALA A 168 -13.52 -13.57 7.68
N ALA A 169 -13.78 -12.99 6.50
CA ALA A 169 -12.77 -12.31 5.70
C ALA A 169 -12.13 -11.12 6.44
N LEU A 170 -12.93 -10.30 7.14
CA LEU A 170 -12.43 -9.21 7.97
C LEU A 170 -11.59 -9.73 9.14
N THR A 171 -12.04 -10.79 9.81
CA THR A 171 -11.28 -11.42 10.91
C THR A 171 -9.91 -11.89 10.44
N ASP A 172 -9.88 -12.59 9.30
CA ASP A 172 -8.63 -13.08 8.72
C ASP A 172 -7.73 -11.93 8.28
N ALA A 173 -8.30 -10.85 7.74
CA ALA A 173 -7.56 -9.66 7.33
C ALA A 173 -6.93 -8.92 8.52
N PHE A 174 -7.65 -8.75 9.63
CA PHE A 174 -7.10 -8.13 10.84
C PHE A 174 -6.00 -8.99 11.47
N ARG A 175 -6.17 -10.32 11.49
CA ARG A 175 -5.10 -11.23 11.92
C ARG A 175 -3.87 -11.09 11.03
N ALA A 176 -4.05 -11.04 9.71
CA ALA A 176 -2.95 -10.83 8.78
C ALA A 176 -2.27 -9.47 8.98
N ALA A 177 -3.02 -8.42 9.31
CA ALA A 177 -2.48 -7.11 9.66
C ALA A 177 -1.59 -7.16 10.91
N GLU A 178 -2.04 -7.87 11.96
CA GLU A 178 -1.28 -8.05 13.19
C GLU A 178 0.01 -8.85 12.95
N GLU A 179 -0.07 -9.95 12.20
CA GLU A 179 1.11 -10.72 11.78
C GLU A 179 2.08 -9.87 10.96
N ALA A 180 1.57 -9.05 10.03
CA ALA A 180 2.39 -8.14 9.24
C ALA A 180 3.06 -7.05 10.10
N GLU A 181 2.35 -6.52 11.11
CA GLU A 181 2.93 -5.59 12.07
C GLU A 181 4.02 -6.26 12.91
N GLN A 182 3.85 -7.53 13.31
CA GLN A 182 4.89 -8.28 14.00
C GLN A 182 6.16 -8.38 13.14
N VAL A 183 6.02 -8.72 11.85
CA VAL A 183 7.14 -8.74 10.89
C VAL A 183 7.81 -7.38 10.81
N ARG A 184 7.05 -6.29 10.64
CA ARG A 184 7.60 -4.93 10.56
C ARG A 184 8.29 -4.51 11.86
N SER A 185 7.68 -4.80 13.02
CA SER A 185 8.17 -4.38 14.34
C SER A 185 9.46 -5.08 14.78
N ALA A 186 9.84 -6.17 14.11
CA ALA A 186 11.15 -6.79 14.27
C ALA A 186 12.30 -5.85 13.82
N PHE A 187 12.00 -4.86 12.98
CA PHE A 187 12.97 -3.91 12.43
C PHE A 187 12.85 -2.54 13.10
N SER A 188 13.98 -1.82 13.17
CA SER A 188 13.94 -0.38 13.42
C SER A 188 13.34 0.36 12.21
N ASP A 189 12.83 1.58 12.40
CA ASP A 189 12.25 2.38 11.32
C ASP A 189 13.24 2.59 10.15
N ASP A 190 14.50 2.85 10.49
CA ASP A 190 15.60 3.09 9.55
C ASP A 190 16.03 1.81 8.82
N ASP A 191 16.03 0.66 9.49
CA ASP A 191 16.26 -0.64 8.85
C ASP A 191 15.10 -0.99 7.91
N TRP A 192 13.86 -0.81 8.39
CA TRP A 192 12.65 -1.12 7.64
C TRP A 192 12.57 -0.32 6.35
N ALA A 193 12.90 0.98 6.40
CA ALA A 193 12.98 1.82 5.21
C ALA A 193 13.96 1.24 4.16
N LYS A 194 15.16 0.81 4.58
CA LYS A 194 16.15 0.21 3.66
C LYS A 194 15.69 -1.14 3.10
N VAL A 195 15.11 -2.00 3.94
CA VAL A 195 14.57 -3.29 3.50
C VAL A 195 13.52 -3.08 2.43
N ARG A 196 12.55 -2.18 2.66
CA ARG A 196 11.50 -1.85 1.68
C ARG A 196 12.08 -1.35 0.35
N LEU A 197 13.12 -0.53 0.40
CA LEU A 197 13.70 0.11 -0.78
C LEU A 197 14.68 -0.80 -1.56
N ALA A 198 15.07 -1.95 -1.00
CA ALA A 198 16.05 -2.84 -1.61
C ALA A 198 15.68 -3.31 -3.04
N PRO A 199 14.43 -3.67 -3.38
CA PRO A 199 14.09 -4.07 -4.75
C PRO A 199 14.35 -2.97 -5.77
N LEU A 200 13.95 -1.72 -5.46
CA LEU A 200 14.19 -0.57 -6.32
C LEU A 200 15.69 -0.25 -6.45
N ALA A 201 16.43 -0.33 -5.34
CA ALA A 201 17.88 -0.13 -5.35
C ALA A 201 18.59 -1.14 -6.25
N ALA A 202 18.19 -2.42 -6.23
CA ALA A 202 18.73 -3.43 -7.13
C ALA A 202 18.39 -3.15 -8.60
N THR A 203 17.17 -2.72 -8.89
CA THR A 203 16.77 -2.31 -10.25
C THR A 203 17.62 -1.14 -10.75
N TYR A 204 17.71 -0.04 -9.99
CA TYR A 204 18.50 1.13 -10.38
C TYR A 204 20.00 0.82 -10.45
N TYR A 205 20.51 -0.07 -9.60
CA TYR A 205 21.90 -0.52 -9.66
C TYR A 205 22.23 -1.21 -11.00
N VAL A 206 21.36 -2.12 -11.47
CA VAL A 206 21.53 -2.79 -12.77
C VAL A 206 21.40 -1.79 -13.91
N MET A 207 20.37 -0.93 -13.89
CA MET A 207 20.16 0.09 -14.94
C MET A 207 21.35 1.06 -15.05
N SER A 208 21.99 1.40 -13.92
CA SER A 208 23.17 2.27 -13.89
C SER A 208 24.43 1.61 -14.49
N ALA A 209 24.51 0.27 -14.50
CA ALA A 209 25.66 -0.46 -14.99
C ALA A 209 25.73 -0.47 -16.53
N SER A 210 24.58 -0.44 -17.20
CA SER A 210 24.48 -0.32 -18.65
C SER A 210 23.29 0.56 -19.00
N PRO A 211 23.45 1.90 -18.99
CA PRO A 211 22.36 2.82 -19.24
C PRO A 211 21.72 2.57 -20.61
N SER A 212 20.50 2.04 -20.59
CA SER A 212 19.67 1.91 -21.78
C SER A 212 19.19 3.30 -22.24
N GLY A 213 18.91 3.45 -23.53
CA GLY A 213 18.21 4.65 -24.01
C GLY A 213 16.83 4.78 -23.34
N MET A 214 16.21 5.98 -23.39
CA MET A 214 14.95 6.30 -22.69
C MET A 214 13.84 5.23 -22.82
N VAL A 215 13.72 4.57 -23.97
CA VAL A 215 12.74 3.49 -24.20
C VAL A 215 13.10 2.20 -23.45
N GLY A 216 14.39 1.83 -23.41
CA GLY A 216 14.84 0.64 -22.70
C GLY A 216 14.71 0.78 -21.19
N SER A 217 14.97 1.97 -20.64
CA SER A 217 14.77 2.23 -19.20
C SER A 217 13.31 2.08 -18.76
N VAL A 218 12.35 2.45 -19.61
CA VAL A 218 10.92 2.23 -19.33
C VAL A 218 10.59 0.73 -19.37
N GLN A 219 11.16 -0.04 -20.30
CA GLN A 219 10.96 -1.49 -20.37
C GLN A 219 11.56 -2.21 -19.16
N GLU A 220 12.76 -1.82 -18.73
CA GLU A 220 13.46 -2.34 -17.56
C GLU A 220 12.64 -2.14 -16.27
N ILE A 221 12.13 -0.92 -16.05
CA ILE A 221 11.28 -0.60 -14.90
C ILE A 221 9.96 -1.37 -14.97
N THR A 222 9.33 -1.46 -16.14
CA THR A 222 8.07 -2.20 -16.32
C THR A 222 8.26 -3.68 -16.02
N ALA A 223 9.31 -4.30 -16.55
CA ALA A 223 9.62 -5.71 -16.30
C ALA A 223 9.90 -5.99 -14.81
N ALA A 224 10.59 -5.07 -14.12
CA ALA A 224 10.79 -5.16 -12.68
C ALA A 224 9.46 -5.05 -11.91
N GLY A 225 8.60 -4.11 -12.31
CA GLY A 225 7.27 -3.93 -11.73
C GLY A 225 6.39 -5.18 -11.89
N ASP A 226 6.36 -5.78 -13.08
CA ASP A 226 5.57 -6.99 -13.35
C ASP A 226 6.11 -8.20 -12.59
N ALA A 227 7.43 -8.40 -12.56
CA ALA A 227 8.04 -9.45 -11.73
C ALA A 227 7.74 -9.27 -10.24
N MET A 228 7.71 -8.03 -9.75
CA MET A 228 7.32 -7.73 -8.37
C MET A 228 5.85 -8.05 -8.10
N LYS A 229 4.94 -7.69 -9.02
CA LYS A 229 3.51 -8.02 -8.90
C LYS A 229 3.30 -9.53 -8.86
N ASP A 230 3.95 -10.28 -9.75
CA ASP A 230 3.88 -11.74 -9.78
C ASP A 230 4.42 -12.36 -8.50
N LEU A 231 5.55 -11.87 -7.99
CA LEU A 231 6.11 -12.31 -6.72
C LEU A 231 5.15 -12.07 -5.56
N LEU A 232 4.57 -10.87 -5.47
CA LEU A 232 3.64 -10.49 -4.40
C LEU A 232 2.33 -11.28 -4.45
N ALA A 233 1.84 -11.59 -5.66
CA ALA A 233 0.65 -12.42 -5.85
C ALA A 233 0.86 -13.85 -5.31
N ASN A 234 2.06 -14.40 -5.50
CA ASN A 234 2.42 -15.77 -5.11
C ASN A 234 3.02 -15.90 -3.70
N SER A 235 3.31 -14.78 -3.03
CA SER A 235 3.82 -14.76 -1.64
C SER A 235 2.66 -14.78 -0.63
N SER A 236 2.86 -15.33 0.57
CA SER A 236 1.86 -15.19 1.64
C SER A 236 1.72 -13.71 2.04
N ALA A 237 0.51 -13.32 2.43
CA ALA A 237 0.19 -11.94 2.84
C ALA A 237 1.05 -11.43 4.02
N THR A 238 1.58 -12.36 4.83
CA THR A 238 2.32 -12.08 6.05
C THR A 238 3.80 -12.43 5.96
N SER A 239 4.30 -12.79 4.77
CA SER A 239 5.75 -12.94 4.55
C SER A 239 6.47 -11.60 4.53
N LEU A 240 7.74 -11.57 4.92
CA LEU A 240 8.59 -10.37 4.83
C LEU A 240 8.55 -9.74 3.43
N VAL A 241 8.55 -10.57 2.38
CA VAL A 241 8.47 -10.12 0.99
C VAL A 241 7.20 -9.32 0.74
N ASN A 242 6.02 -9.84 1.15
CA ASN A 242 4.77 -9.13 0.93
C ASN A 242 4.65 -7.87 1.77
N VAL A 243 5.00 -7.97 3.06
CA VAL A 243 4.89 -6.86 4.02
C VAL A 243 5.86 -5.73 3.66
N ALA A 244 7.09 -6.04 3.26
CA ALA A 244 8.08 -5.01 2.90
C ALA A 244 7.85 -4.45 1.48
N PHE A 245 7.57 -5.31 0.49
CA PHE A 245 7.60 -4.87 -0.91
C PHE A 245 6.21 -4.52 -1.47
N GLY A 246 5.13 -4.86 -0.76
CA GLY A 246 3.76 -4.58 -1.19
C GLY A 246 3.53 -3.10 -1.55
N ALA A 247 3.94 -2.19 -0.67
CA ALA A 247 3.83 -0.74 -0.90
C ALA A 247 4.84 -0.20 -1.93
N VAL A 248 5.95 -0.92 -2.15
CA VAL A 248 7.06 -0.50 -3.03
C VAL A 248 6.75 -0.84 -4.49
N SER A 249 5.87 -1.81 -4.74
CA SER A 249 5.42 -2.18 -6.09
C SER A 249 4.91 -0.98 -6.89
N ALA A 250 4.18 -0.06 -6.26
CA ALA A 250 3.70 1.17 -6.89
C ALA A 250 4.83 2.15 -7.25
N GLY A 251 5.97 2.07 -6.57
CA GLY A 251 7.16 2.89 -6.85
C GLY A 251 7.84 2.55 -8.18
N PHE A 252 7.59 1.38 -8.77
CA PHE A 252 8.03 1.07 -10.13
C PHE A 252 7.17 1.80 -11.20
N GLU A 253 5.95 2.19 -10.87
CA GLU A 253 5.02 2.83 -11.82
C GLU A 253 4.94 4.35 -11.64
N GLY A 254 5.61 4.90 -10.61
CA GLY A 254 5.52 6.30 -10.22
C GLY A 254 6.79 6.84 -9.58
N ASP A 255 6.63 7.87 -8.73
CA ASP A 255 7.75 8.40 -7.95
C ASP A 255 8.04 7.44 -6.78
N SER A 256 9.21 6.83 -6.81
CA SER A 256 9.67 5.88 -5.80
C SER A 256 10.22 6.55 -4.53
N GLY A 257 10.43 7.87 -4.54
CA GLY A 257 11.08 8.61 -3.46
C GLY A 257 12.58 8.29 -3.29
N LEU A 258 13.11 7.37 -4.08
CA LEU A 258 14.55 7.13 -4.23
C LEU A 258 15.09 8.05 -5.32
N ASP A 259 16.23 8.68 -5.04
CA ASP A 259 16.95 9.40 -6.07
C ASP A 259 17.49 8.41 -7.11
N GLN A 260 16.87 8.38 -8.28
CA GLN A 260 17.28 7.52 -9.40
C GLN A 260 18.65 7.91 -9.96
N GLN A 261 19.14 9.10 -9.63
CA GLN A 261 20.45 9.62 -10.00
C GLN A 261 21.51 9.43 -8.91
N ALA A 262 21.17 8.77 -7.80
CA ALA A 262 22.11 8.45 -6.74
C ALA A 262 23.29 7.64 -7.28
N ASP A 263 24.44 7.78 -6.61
CA ASP A 263 25.65 7.06 -6.99
C ASP A 263 25.44 5.55 -6.85
N ARG A 264 26.00 4.77 -7.78
CA ARG A 264 25.94 3.30 -7.79
C ARG A 264 26.37 2.69 -6.45
N ALA A 265 27.34 3.32 -5.78
CA ALA A 265 27.80 2.91 -4.45
C ALA A 265 26.72 3.05 -3.35
N GLU A 266 25.82 4.02 -3.45
CA GLU A 266 24.74 4.23 -2.49
C GLU A 266 23.68 3.13 -2.60
N PHE A 267 23.29 2.74 -3.83
CA PHE A 267 22.40 1.61 -4.03
C PHE A 267 23.00 0.31 -3.47
N LEU A 268 24.29 0.06 -3.69
CA LEU A 268 24.95 -1.12 -3.14
C LEU A 268 25.01 -1.09 -1.60
N ALA A 269 25.30 0.06 -1.01
CA ALA A 269 25.29 0.23 0.44
C ALA A 269 23.90 0.02 1.04
N LEU A 270 22.85 0.48 0.35
CA LEU A 270 21.46 0.23 0.73
C LEU A 270 21.17 -1.28 0.75
N LEU A 271 21.54 -2.00 -0.32
CA LEU A 271 21.36 -3.46 -0.41
C LEU A 271 22.08 -4.22 0.71
N GLN A 272 23.33 -3.86 0.99
CA GLN A 272 24.12 -4.45 2.08
C GLN A 272 23.47 -4.22 3.44
N THR A 273 23.02 -2.99 3.69
CA THR A 273 22.41 -2.63 4.98
C THR A 273 21.04 -3.30 5.14
N ALA A 274 20.25 -3.37 4.07
CA ALA A 274 18.98 -4.09 4.05
C ALA A 274 19.19 -5.59 4.35
N ALA A 275 20.12 -6.25 3.67
CA ALA A 275 20.41 -7.66 3.91
C ALA A 275 20.92 -7.93 5.33
N ALA A 276 21.78 -7.04 5.87
CA ALA A 276 22.24 -7.13 7.26
C ALA A 276 21.08 -6.95 8.26
N ALA A 277 20.14 -6.05 7.98
CA ALA A 277 18.95 -5.86 8.81
C ALA A 277 18.05 -7.09 8.80
N VAL A 278 17.81 -7.70 7.62
CA VAL A 278 17.03 -8.95 7.51
C VAL A 278 17.73 -10.08 8.26
N LYS A 279 19.03 -10.29 8.06
CA LYS A 279 19.77 -11.33 8.80
C LYS A 279 19.71 -11.16 10.32
N ARG A 280 19.70 -9.91 10.80
CA ARG A 280 19.61 -9.61 12.23
C ARG A 280 18.21 -9.85 12.79
N SER A 281 17.19 -9.46 12.05
CA SER A 281 15.83 -9.29 12.58
C SER A 281 14.86 -10.39 12.14
N ALA A 282 15.13 -11.03 11.00
CA ALA A 282 14.37 -12.12 10.40
C ALA A 282 15.33 -13.10 9.66
N PRO A 283 16.24 -13.79 10.38
CA PRO A 283 17.24 -14.67 9.77
C PRO A 283 16.65 -15.78 8.90
N GLU A 284 15.44 -16.26 9.22
CA GLU A 284 14.68 -17.24 8.44
C GLU A 284 14.29 -16.72 7.05
N ASP A 285 14.10 -15.41 6.89
CA ASP A 285 13.71 -14.78 5.63
C ASP A 285 14.92 -14.32 4.81
N ALA A 286 16.13 -14.33 5.37
CA ALA A 286 17.33 -13.80 4.72
C ALA A 286 17.61 -14.44 3.35
N ALA A 287 17.44 -15.77 3.23
CA ALA A 287 17.63 -16.48 1.98
C ALA A 287 16.56 -16.11 0.94
N ALA A 288 15.29 -15.98 1.35
CA ALA A 288 14.20 -15.59 0.48
C ALA A 288 14.37 -14.14 -0.01
N PHE A 289 14.75 -13.23 0.90
CA PHE A 289 15.07 -11.85 0.57
C PHE A 289 16.20 -11.77 -0.47
N ALA A 290 17.34 -12.44 -0.24
CA ALA A 290 18.46 -12.45 -1.17
C ALA A 290 18.09 -12.99 -2.56
N ALA A 291 17.28 -14.06 -2.59
CA ALA A 291 16.79 -14.66 -3.83
C ALA A 291 15.90 -13.69 -4.62
N VAL A 292 14.98 -13.00 -3.95
CA VAL A 292 14.09 -12.00 -4.58
C VAL A 292 14.90 -10.86 -5.19
N ILE A 293 15.83 -10.27 -4.43
CA ILE A 293 16.63 -9.14 -4.90
C ILE A 293 17.50 -9.53 -6.10
N THR A 294 18.12 -10.71 -6.05
CA THR A 294 18.95 -11.23 -7.16
C THR A 294 18.10 -11.55 -8.40
N SER A 295 16.91 -12.14 -8.21
CA SER A 295 15.98 -12.44 -9.30
C SER A 295 15.51 -11.16 -9.99
N LEU A 296 15.19 -10.12 -9.23
CA LEU A 296 14.72 -8.86 -9.78
C LEU A 296 15.82 -8.16 -10.60
N GLY A 297 17.04 -8.11 -10.09
CA GLY A 297 18.19 -7.60 -10.86
C GLY A 297 18.38 -8.38 -12.16
N THR A 298 18.21 -9.71 -12.12
CA THR A 298 18.29 -10.56 -13.31
C THR A 298 17.21 -10.15 -14.31
N THR A 299 15.94 -10.07 -13.90
CA THR A 299 14.82 -9.65 -14.77
C THR A 299 15.10 -8.32 -15.47
N VAL A 300 15.62 -7.33 -14.75
CA VAL A 300 15.99 -6.01 -15.30
C VAL A 300 17.06 -6.15 -16.39
N ALA A 301 18.14 -6.88 -16.10
CA ALA A 301 19.21 -7.14 -17.06
C ALA A 301 18.73 -7.95 -18.28
N GLU A 302 17.67 -8.75 -18.14
CA GLU A 302 17.08 -9.48 -19.27
C GLU A 302 16.18 -8.60 -20.13
N ALA A 303 15.44 -7.68 -19.53
CA ALA A 303 14.55 -6.75 -20.23
C ALA A 303 15.32 -5.82 -21.18
N ALA A 304 16.51 -5.36 -20.78
CA ALA A 304 17.39 -4.53 -21.60
C ALA A 304 17.75 -5.17 -22.97
N LYS A 305 17.73 -6.50 -23.07
CA LYS A 305 18.13 -7.26 -24.27
C LYS A 305 17.17 -7.06 -25.45
N GLU A 306 15.90 -6.75 -25.19
CA GLU A 306 14.87 -6.65 -26.22
C GLU A 306 14.92 -5.31 -27.00
N GLY A 307 15.77 -4.37 -26.59
CA GLY A 307 15.86 -3.00 -27.12
C GLY A 307 16.95 -2.72 -28.16
N GLY A 308 17.69 -3.73 -28.65
CA GLY A 308 18.69 -3.52 -29.71
C GLY A 308 18.05 -2.92 -30.97
N PHE A 309 18.54 -1.78 -31.45
CA PHE A 309 18.02 -1.01 -32.59
C PHE A 309 17.58 -1.94 -33.74
N LEU A 310 16.27 -2.14 -33.90
CA LEU A 310 15.63 -2.99 -34.93
C LEU A 310 15.88 -4.52 -34.86
N GLY A 311 16.12 -5.10 -33.67
CA GLY A 311 16.20 -6.56 -33.52
C GLY A 311 17.44 -7.22 -34.16
N ILE A 312 18.42 -6.42 -34.61
CA ILE A 312 19.69 -6.90 -35.15
C ILE A 312 20.76 -6.64 -34.09
N GLY A 313 21.09 -7.67 -33.30
CA GLY A 313 22.24 -7.64 -32.39
C GLY A 313 21.93 -7.78 -30.90
N ALA A 314 20.84 -8.46 -30.51
CA ALA A 314 20.58 -8.83 -29.10
C ALA A 314 21.80 -9.58 -28.51
N LYS A 315 22.66 -8.83 -27.83
CA LYS A 315 23.79 -9.39 -27.09
C LYS A 315 23.22 -9.91 -25.78
N LYS A 316 23.69 -11.10 -25.35
CA LYS A 316 23.49 -11.61 -23.98
C LYS A 316 23.81 -10.50 -22.96
N VAL A 317 23.24 -10.61 -21.75
CA VAL A 317 23.53 -9.76 -20.58
C VAL A 317 24.96 -9.22 -20.67
N SER A 318 25.14 -7.90 -20.66
CA SER A 318 26.44 -7.27 -20.87
C SER A 318 27.45 -7.70 -19.79
N GLN A 319 28.75 -7.49 -20.02
CA GLN A 319 29.74 -7.80 -18.97
C GLN A 319 29.50 -6.91 -17.74
N ASP A 320 29.12 -5.65 -17.94
CA ASP A 320 28.85 -4.70 -16.87
C ASP A 320 27.59 -5.08 -16.08
N GLU A 321 26.55 -5.57 -16.75
CA GLU A 321 25.34 -6.12 -16.11
C GLU A 321 25.66 -7.42 -15.35
N GLN A 322 26.44 -8.35 -15.93
CA GLN A 322 26.86 -9.57 -15.22
C GLN A 322 27.66 -9.25 -13.96
N GLN A 323 28.56 -8.25 -14.04
CA GLN A 323 29.27 -7.75 -12.88
C GLN A 323 28.31 -7.15 -11.85
N ALA A 324 27.33 -6.35 -12.30
CA ALA A 324 26.33 -5.77 -11.43
C ALA A 324 25.51 -6.82 -10.67
N LEU A 325 25.09 -7.88 -11.36
CA LEU A 325 24.38 -9.01 -10.75
C LEU A 325 25.24 -9.73 -9.71
N SER A 326 26.53 -9.92 -10.00
CA SER A 326 27.47 -10.52 -9.03
C SER A 326 27.68 -9.64 -7.80
N GLU A 327 27.73 -8.31 -7.98
CA GLU A 327 27.87 -7.34 -6.88
C GLU A 327 26.60 -7.29 -6.02
N ILE A 328 25.41 -7.32 -6.64
CA ILE A 328 24.12 -7.46 -5.93
C ILE A 328 24.10 -8.76 -5.13
N ALA A 329 24.40 -9.90 -5.77
CA ALA A 329 24.41 -11.19 -5.10
C ALA A 329 25.37 -11.22 -3.91
N ALA A 330 26.55 -10.61 -4.04
CA ALA A 330 27.50 -10.48 -2.93
C ALA A 330 27.00 -9.54 -1.82
N ALA A 331 26.29 -8.46 -2.17
CA ALA A 331 25.75 -7.51 -1.21
C ALA A 331 24.60 -8.10 -0.36
N VAL A 332 23.80 -9.00 -0.93
CA VAL A 332 22.65 -9.61 -0.23
C VAL A 332 22.93 -11.01 0.32
N ALA A 333 24.07 -11.60 0.01
CA ALA A 333 24.52 -12.89 0.52
C ALA A 333 24.67 -12.90 2.04
#